data_AF-A0A1V5ZPT6-F1
#
_entry.id   AF-A0A1V5ZPT6-F1
#
_cell.length_a   1.000
_cell.length_b   1.000
_cell.length_c   1.000
_cell.angle_alpha   90.00
_cell.angle_beta   90.00
_cell.angle_gamma   90.00
#
_symmetry.space_group_name_H-M   'P 1'
#
loop_
_entity.id
_entity.type
_entity.pdbx_description
1 polymer ?
#
loop_
_entity_poly.entity_id
_entity_poly.type
_entity_poly.pdbx_seq_one_letter_code
_entity_poly.pdbx_strand_id
1 'polypeptide(L)'
;MIKIPPLTQERRTEISKRVKIMGEETKAKIRVVRQDAMKTTKKLLENKEISENENKINEDNVEYLTKEFNNKIDNLVNTKSEEVMKV
;
A
#
# COMPACT_ATOMS: atom_id res chain seq x y z
N MET A 1 -34.29 -1.44 15.09
CA MET A 1 -33.21 -0.54 14.64
C MET A 1 -32.30 -0.28 15.83
N ILE A 2 -31.02 -0.66 15.74
CA ILE A 2 -30.05 -0.39 16.82
C ILE A 2 -29.56 1.05 16.64
N LYS A 3 -29.75 1.89 17.65
CA LYS A 3 -29.21 3.26 17.66
C LYS A 3 -27.74 3.20 18.03
N ILE A 4 -26.86 3.52 17.10
CA ILE A 4 -25.42 3.65 17.36
C ILE A 4 -25.18 5.09 17.86
N PRO A 5 -24.65 5.30 19.07
CA PRO A 5 -24.32 6.63 19.57
C PRO A 5 -23.26 7.29 18.68
N PRO A 6 -23.31 8.63 18.50
CA PRO A 6 -22.26 9.33 17.80
C PRO A 6 -20.94 9.19 18.56
N LEU A 7 -19.84 9.00 17.82
CA LEU A 7 -18.50 8.96 18.40
C LEU A 7 -18.12 10.35 18.94
N THR A 8 -17.44 10.36 20.09
CA THR A 8 -16.80 11.58 20.61
C THR A 8 -15.66 12.03 19.70
N GLN A 9 -15.32 13.32 19.75
CA GLN A 9 -14.23 13.89 18.96
C GLN A 9 -12.87 13.24 19.25
N GLU A 10 -12.62 12.91 20.52
CA GLU A 10 -11.43 12.19 20.95
C GLU A 10 -11.34 10.82 20.27
N ARG A 11 -12.44 10.06 20.27
CA ARG A 11 -12.47 8.73 19.65
C ARG A 11 -12.29 8.79 18.13
N ARG A 12 -12.85 9.79 17.46
CA ARG A 12 -12.65 10.02 16.02
C ARG A 12 -11.18 10.30 15.69
N THR A 13 -10.53 11.13 16.51
CA THR A 13 -9.10 11.46 16.36
C THR A 13 -8.22 10.22 16.53
N GLU A 14 -8.51 9.38 17.53
CA GLU A 14 -7.78 8.12 17.75
C GLU A 14 -7.91 7.17 16.56
N ILE A 15 -9.12 7.01 16.03
CA ILE A 15 -9.36 6.19 14.84
C ILE A 15 -8.60 6.74 13.64
N SER A 16 -8.61 8.06 13.41
CA SER A 16 -7.85 8.67 12.31
C SER A 16 -6.34 8.40 12.43
N LYS A 17 -5.77 8.51 13.64
CA LYS A 17 -4.35 8.15 13.87
C LYS A 17 -4.08 6.68 13.52
N ARG A 18 -4.95 5.77 13.95
CA ARG A 18 -4.82 4.34 13.67
C ARG A 18 -4.88 4.04 12.17
N VAL A 19 -5.77 4.69 11.43
CA VAL A 19 -5.87 4.55 9.97
C VAL A 19 -4.55 4.94 9.29
N LYS A 20 -3.92 6.04 9.73
CA LYS A 20 -2.62 6.47 9.20
C LYS A 20 -1.50 5.46 9.50
N ILE A 21 -1.44 4.93 10.72
CA ILE A 21 -0.46 3.89 11.10
C ILE A 21 -0.62 2.66 10.21
N MET A 22 -1.86 2.19 10.00
CA MET A 22 -2.13 1.04 9.13
C MET A 22 -1.70 1.30 7.69
N GLY A 23 -1.86 2.53 7.18
CA GLY A 23 -1.37 2.94 5.87
C GLY A 23 0.15 2.80 5.75
N GLU A 24 0.89 3.37 6.70
CA GLU A 24 2.36 3.32 6.71
C GLU A 24 2.90 1.90 6.87
N GLU A 25 2.31 1.08 7.75
CA GLU A 25 2.65 -0.34 7.88
C GLU A 25 2.43 -1.11 6.58
N THR A 26 1.36 -0.79 5.85
CA THR A 26 1.05 -1.44 4.58
C THR A 26 2.05 -1.04 3.50
N LYS A 27 2.41 0.24 3.40
CA LYS A 27 3.46 0.71 2.48
C LYS A 27 4.82 0.10 2.80
N ALA A 28 5.16 -0.07 4.08
CA ALA A 28 6.38 -0.75 4.50
C ALA A 28 6.41 -2.20 3.98
N LYS A 29 5.29 -2.93 4.07
CA LYS A 29 5.16 -4.29 3.50
C LYS A 29 5.32 -4.30 1.99
N ILE A 30 4.72 -3.35 1.26
CA ILE A 30 4.89 -3.21 -0.19
C ILE A 30 6.36 -3.02 -0.55
N ARG A 31 7.10 -2.22 0.22
CA ARG A 31 8.53 -2.00 -0.02
C ARG A 31 9.34 -3.31 0.07
N VAL A 32 9.01 -4.17 1.03
CA VAL A 32 9.66 -5.49 1.17
C VAL A 32 9.32 -6.37 -0.02
N VAL A 33 8.05 -6.50 -0.37
CA VAL A 33 7.61 -7.32 -1.53
C VAL A 33 8.24 -6.83 -2.84
N ARG A 34 8.35 -5.51 -3.04
CA ARG A 34 9.05 -4.94 -4.20
C ARG A 34 10.51 -5.38 -4.24
N GLN A 35 11.23 -5.32 -3.12
CA GLN A 35 12.62 -5.76 -3.06
C GLN A 35 12.77 -7.24 -3.40
N ASP A 36 11.86 -8.08 -2.90
CA ASP A 36 11.89 -9.52 -3.16
C ASP A 36 11.56 -9.83 -4.64
N ALA A 37 10.58 -9.13 -5.22
CA ALA A 37 10.26 -9.25 -6.65
C ALA A 37 11.45 -8.83 -7.54
N MET A 38 12.11 -7.71 -7.22
CA MET A 38 13.30 -7.23 -7.94
C MET A 38 14.47 -8.22 -7.85
N LYS A 39 14.72 -8.80 -6.67
CA LYS A 39 15.72 -9.86 -6.51
C LYS A 39 15.37 -11.10 -7.32
N THR A 40 14.09 -11.46 -7.35
CA THR A 40 13.61 -12.65 -8.07
C THR A 40 13.82 -12.52 -9.58
N THR A 41 13.40 -11.40 -10.19
CA THR A 41 13.59 -11.21 -11.64
C THR A 41 15.07 -11.20 -12.02
N LYS A 42 15.92 -10.55 -11.21
CA LYS A 42 17.37 -10.57 -11.42
C LYS A 42 17.94 -11.99 -11.38
N LYS A 43 17.50 -12.80 -10.41
CA LYS A 43 17.93 -14.21 -10.29
C LYS A 43 17.49 -15.04 -11.50
N LEU A 44 16.27 -14.84 -12.00
CA LEU A 44 15.78 -15.51 -13.21
C LEU A 44 16.65 -15.17 -14.44
N LEU A 45 17.08 -13.90 -14.56
CA LEU A 45 18.00 -13.48 -15.62
C LEU A 45 19.37 -14.15 -15.48
N GLU A 46 19.95 -14.18 -14.28
CA GLU A 46 21.24 -14.84 -14.00
C GLU A 46 21.18 -16.34 -14.31
N ASN A 47 20.05 -16.98 -14.04
CA ASN A 47 19.78 -18.39 -14.36
C ASN A 47 19.48 -18.63 -15.86
N LYS A 48 19.42 -17.58 -16.68
CA LYS A 48 19.01 -17.62 -18.10
C LYS A 48 17.60 -18.21 -18.31
N GLU A 49 16.73 -18.06 -17.32
CA GLU A 49 15.31 -18.47 -17.40
C GLU A 49 14.46 -17.41 -18.12
N ILE A 50 14.93 -16.17 -18.16
CA ILE A 50 14.31 -15.05 -18.89
C ILE A 50 15.38 -14.28 -19.69
N SER A 51 14.95 -13.56 -20.72
CA SER A 51 15.78 -12.63 -21.50
C SER A 51 15.95 -11.27 -20.80
N GLU A 52 16.93 -10.48 -21.26
CA GLU A 52 17.15 -9.10 -20.76
C GLU A 52 15.92 -8.21 -20.97
N ASN A 53 15.23 -8.38 -22.12
CA ASN A 53 14.00 -7.64 -22.42
C ASN A 53 12.87 -8.00 -21.44
N GLU A 54 12.69 -9.29 -21.15
CA GLU A 54 11.69 -9.74 -20.16
C GLU A 54 12.03 -9.25 -18.76
N ASN A 55 13.31 -9.27 -18.36
CA ASN A 55 13.73 -8.74 -17.07
C ASN A 55 13.36 -7.25 -16.94
N LYS A 56 13.66 -6.45 -17.97
CA LYS A 56 13.31 -5.02 -17.97
C LYS A 56 11.80 -4.78 -17.86
N ILE A 57 11.00 -5.54 -18.61
CA ILE A 57 9.53 -5.46 -18.53
C ILE A 57 9.05 -5.81 -17.12
N ASN A 58 9.61 -6.86 -16.50
CA ASN A 58 9.26 -7.25 -15.14
C ASN A 58 9.62 -6.16 -14.11
N GLU A 59 10.81 -5.57 -14.21
CA GLU A 59 11.23 -4.46 -13.35
C GLU A 59 10.29 -3.26 -13.48
N ASP A 60 9.97 -2.85 -14.72
CA ASP A 60 9.05 -1.75 -15.01
C ASP A 60 7.64 -2.02 -14.44
N ASN A 61 7.14 -3.26 -14.59
CA ASN A 61 5.85 -3.68 -14.04
C ASN A 61 5.85 -3.66 -12.50
N VAL A 62 6.92 -4.12 -11.86
CA VAL A 62 7.06 -4.10 -10.40
C VAL A 62 7.04 -2.67 -9.86
N GLU A 63 7.74 -1.73 -10.52
CA GLU A 63 7.71 -0.32 -10.15
C GLU A 63 6.35 0.32 -10.39
N TYR A 64 5.71 0.04 -11.53
CA TYR A 64 4.37 0.52 -11.85
C TYR A 64 3.36 0.09 -10.77
N LEU A 65 3.29 -1.22 -10.47
CA LEU A 65 2.38 -1.76 -9.46
C LEU A 65 2.67 -1.18 -8.08
N THR A 66 3.95 -1.04 -7.71
CA THR A 66 4.32 -0.45 -6.41
C THR A 66 3.79 0.99 -6.29
N LYS A 67 3.97 1.80 -7.33
CA LYS A 67 3.46 3.18 -7.36
C LYS A 67 1.94 3.22 -7.31
N GLU A 68 1.27 2.35 -8.09
CA GLU A 68 -0.18 2.25 -8.12
C GLU A 68 -0.76 1.93 -6.73
N PHE A 69 -0.21 0.91 -6.05
CA PHE A 69 -0.72 0.50 -4.75
C PHE A 69 -0.38 1.50 -3.64
N ASN A 70 0.77 2.18 -3.69
CA ASN A 70 1.06 3.27 -2.77
C ASN A 70 0.02 4.40 -2.88
N ASN A 71 -0.28 4.83 -4.11
CA ASN A 71 -1.31 5.85 -4.35
C ASN A 71 -2.70 5.39 -3.89
N LYS A 72 -3.06 4.13 -4.11
CA LYS A 72 -4.32 3.54 -3.61
C LYS A 72 -4.39 3.58 -2.09
N ILE A 73 -3.30 3.25 -1.39
CA ILE A 73 -3.24 3.32 0.09
C ILE A 73 -3.41 4.76 0.57
N ASP A 74 -2.70 5.71 -0.05
CA ASP A 74 -2.82 7.12 0.30
C ASP A 74 -4.24 7.64 0.15
N ASN A 75 -4.90 7.30 -0.97
CA ASN A 75 -6.29 7.65 -1.20
C ASN A 75 -7.21 7.03 -0.14
N LEU A 76 -7.05 5.73 0.17
CA LEU A 76 -7.87 5.05 1.18
C LEU A 76 -7.69 5.64 2.58
N VAL A 77 -6.45 5.95 2.98
CA VAL A 77 -6.13 6.58 4.26
C VAL A 77 -6.77 7.95 4.36
N ASN A 78 -6.69 8.76 3.30
CA ASN A 78 -7.29 10.09 3.25
C ASN A 78 -8.81 10.01 3.30
N THR A 79 -9.44 9.23 2.41
CA THR A 79 -10.89 9.04 2.38
C THR A 79 -11.41 8.57 3.73
N LYS A 80 -10.77 7.57 4.35
CA LYS A 80 -11.25 7.04 5.63
C LYS A 80 -11.02 8.01 6.78
N SER A 81 -9.91 8.75 6.78
CA SER A 81 -9.65 9.79 7.77
C SER A 81 -10.69 10.91 7.70
N GLU A 82 -11.07 11.33 6.49
CA GLU A 82 -12.13 12.32 6.31
C GLU A 82 -13.50 11.79 6.74
N GLU A 83 -13.86 10.57 6.36
CA GLU A 83 -15.14 9.95 6.73
C GLU A 83 -15.30 9.88 8.26
N VAL A 84 -14.24 9.51 8.98
CA VAL A 84 -14.24 9.42 10.45
C VAL A 84 -14.42 10.80 11.10
N MET A 85 -13.97 11.86 10.45
CA MET A 85 -14.02 13.23 10.98
C MET A 85 -15.26 14.00 10.54
N LYS A 86 -15.92 13.60 9.45
CA LYS A 86 -17.21 14.15 9.01
C LYS A 86 -18.33 13.73 9.97
N VAL A 87 -19.25 14.65 10.22
CA VAL A 87 -20.50 14.47 10.99
C VAL A 87 -21.66 14.50 10.02
#